data_AF-A0A7Y3LBC1-F1
#
_entry.id   AF-A0A7Y3LBC1-F1
#
_cell.length_a   1.000
_cell.length_b   1.000
_cell.length_c   1.000
_cell.angle_alpha   90.00
_cell.angle_beta   90.00
_cell.angle_gamma   90.00
#
_symmetry.space_group_name_H-M   'P 1'
#
loop_
_entity.id
_entity.type
_entity.pdbx_description
1 polymer ?
#
loop_
_entity_poly.entity_id
_entity_poly.type
_entity_poly.pdbx_seq_one_letter_code
_entity_poly.pdbx_strand_id
1 'polypeptide(L)'
;MGQQQPSVEPYAGEGVGVVGMNVSYDLKIIDACSKGVLGMSLADAGWSGPLLDILVIDRHFDKYRKGGRKLVDLCSHYGVTAELLHDAENDVEASVLVLFRQCQQYSKLAAMSMDELNVAQQLRHRKWAEGFSKYLVSKGKGLLAESDVNWPLDATEVVQVSMGS
;
A
#
# COMPACT_ATOMS: atom_id res chain seq x y z
N MET A 1 17.43 34.20 -9.89
CA MET A 1 17.18 32.75 -9.81
C MET A 1 16.39 32.49 -8.54
N GLY A 2 15.06 32.57 -8.62
CA GLY A 2 14.20 32.18 -7.50
C GLY A 2 14.12 30.65 -7.50
N GLN A 3 14.55 30.03 -6.40
CA GLN A 3 14.32 28.60 -6.21
C GLN A 3 12.82 28.41 -6.02
N GLN A 4 12.17 27.84 -7.02
CA GLN A 4 10.79 27.40 -6.93
C GLN A 4 10.77 26.19 -6.00
N GLN A 5 10.24 26.38 -4.79
CA GLN A 5 9.94 25.26 -3.90
C GLN A 5 8.98 24.33 -4.65
N PRO A 6 9.22 23.01 -4.67
CA PRO A 6 8.29 22.08 -5.28
C PRO A 6 6.97 22.16 -4.50
N SER A 7 5.92 22.67 -5.16
CA SER A 7 4.56 22.59 -4.65
C SER A 7 4.12 21.13 -4.74
N VAL A 8 4.09 20.45 -3.60
CA VAL A 8 3.37 19.19 -3.45
C VAL A 8 1.87 19.53 -3.44
N GLU A 9 1.29 19.76 -4.62
CA GLU A 9 -0.17 19.75 -4.71
C GLU A 9 -0.67 18.36 -4.31
N PRO A 10 -1.80 18.27 -3.58
CA PRO A 10 -2.37 16.99 -3.22
C PRO A 10 -2.78 16.25 -4.51
N TYR A 11 -2.00 15.25 -4.91
CA TYR A 11 -2.34 14.33 -6.00
C TYR A 11 -3.59 13.47 -5.72
N ALA A 12 -4.15 13.60 -4.52
CA ALA A 12 -5.39 13.01 -4.06
C ALA A 12 -6.60 13.86 -4.50
N GLY A 13 -7.03 13.74 -5.75
CA GLY A 13 -8.21 14.48 -6.23
C GLY A 13 -8.81 14.05 -7.57
N GLU A 14 -8.04 13.42 -8.45
CA GLU A 14 -8.47 13.20 -9.85
C GLU A 14 -8.56 11.73 -10.29
N GLY A 15 -8.74 10.80 -9.34
CA GLY A 15 -8.84 9.37 -9.66
C GLY A 15 -7.50 8.70 -9.99
N VAL A 16 -6.38 9.34 -9.63
CA VAL A 16 -5.03 8.77 -9.75
C VAL A 16 -4.76 7.83 -8.58
N GLY A 17 -4.48 6.56 -8.88
CA GLY A 17 -4.09 5.56 -7.88
C GLY A 17 -2.58 5.57 -7.61
N VAL A 18 -2.20 5.41 -6.35
CA VAL A 18 -0.78 5.25 -5.98
C VAL A 18 -0.44 3.76 -5.98
N VAL A 19 0.56 3.37 -6.76
CA VAL A 19 1.02 1.98 -6.88
C VAL A 19 2.30 1.79 -6.09
N GLY A 20 2.43 0.67 -5.40
CA GLY A 20 3.70 0.27 -4.80
C GLY A 20 3.64 -1.11 -4.17
N MET A 21 4.65 -1.42 -3.38
CA MET A 21 4.76 -2.68 -2.67
C MET A 21 4.94 -2.42 -1.19
N ASN A 22 4.09 -3.01 -0.34
CA ASN A 22 4.14 -2.78 1.11
C ASN A 22 4.02 -1.28 1.45
N VAL A 23 3.08 -0.60 0.77
CA VAL A 23 2.96 0.86 0.73
C VAL A 23 2.69 1.47 2.11
N SER A 24 2.16 0.68 3.05
CA SER A 24 2.00 1.11 4.44
C SER A 24 3.32 1.47 5.11
N TYR A 25 4.44 0.88 4.68
CA TYR A 25 5.76 1.24 5.21
C TYR A 25 6.16 2.66 4.76
N ASP A 26 6.06 2.94 3.46
CA ASP A 26 6.38 4.25 2.90
C ASP A 26 5.48 5.34 3.48
N LEU A 27 4.18 5.06 3.61
CA LEU A 27 3.23 6.01 4.18
C LEU A 27 3.52 6.32 5.65
N LYS A 28 3.96 5.36 6.45
CA LYS A 28 4.39 5.63 7.84
C LYS A 28 5.60 6.55 7.89
N ILE A 29 6.56 6.39 6.98
CA ILE A 29 7.72 7.29 6.87
C ILE A 29 7.28 8.69 6.46
N ILE A 30 6.44 8.79 5.42
CA ILE A 30 5.96 10.08 4.92
C ILE A 30 5.10 10.78 5.98
N ASP A 31 4.24 10.06 6.72
CA ASP A 31 3.44 10.62 7.82
C ASP A 31 4.32 11.16 8.94
N ALA A 32 5.36 10.42 9.34
CA ALA A 32 6.31 10.88 10.34
C ALA A 32 7.09 12.13 9.88
N CYS A 33 7.52 12.17 8.61
CA CYS A 33 8.15 13.33 8.00
C CYS A 33 7.19 14.53 7.93
N SER A 34 5.93 14.31 7.54
CA SER A 34 4.89 15.34 7.50
C SER A 34 4.66 15.95 8.88
N LYS A 35 4.52 15.12 9.91
CA LYS A 35 4.39 15.58 11.31
C LYS A 35 5.60 16.41 11.74
N GLY A 36 6.81 16.02 11.35
CA GLY A 36 8.04 16.74 11.70
C GLY A 36 8.23 18.07 10.96
N VAL A 37 7.90 18.13 9.67
CA VAL A 37 8.17 19.29 8.80
C VAL A 37 7.00 20.27 8.77
N LEU A 38 5.77 19.74 8.68
CA LEU A 38 4.53 20.52 8.52
C LEU A 38 3.73 20.63 9.82
N GLY A 39 4.09 19.87 10.85
CA GLY A 39 3.36 19.85 12.13
C GLY A 39 2.00 19.15 12.06
N MET A 40 1.71 18.41 10.98
CA MET A 40 0.43 17.75 10.75
C MET A 40 0.62 16.38 10.08
N SER A 41 -0.31 15.45 10.31
CA SER A 41 -0.31 14.14 9.66
C SER A 41 -0.64 14.25 8.16
N LEU A 42 -0.37 13.18 7.41
CA LEU A 42 -0.85 13.07 6.02
C LEU A 42 -2.37 13.15 5.93
N ALA A 43 -3.08 12.58 6.91
CA ALA A 43 -4.53 12.62 6.97
C ALA A 43 -5.04 14.05 7.20
N ASP A 44 -4.42 14.80 8.10
CA ASP A 44 -4.74 16.21 8.36
C ASP A 44 -4.46 17.09 7.13
N ALA A 45 -3.44 16.74 6.34
CA ALA A 45 -3.13 17.37 5.07
C ALA A 45 -4.11 17.00 3.93
N GLY A 46 -5.14 16.19 4.23
CA GLY A 46 -6.18 15.80 3.27
C GLY A 46 -5.77 14.68 2.31
N TRP A 47 -4.65 13.99 2.57
CA TRP A 47 -4.24 12.88 1.72
C TRP A 47 -5.26 11.74 1.81
N SER A 48 -5.89 11.45 0.68
CA SER A 48 -6.83 10.35 0.52
C SER A 48 -6.73 9.83 -0.92
N GLY A 49 -6.19 8.64 -1.10
CA GLY A 49 -5.99 8.08 -2.44
C GLY A 49 -6.19 6.59 -2.45
N PRO A 50 -6.78 6.03 -3.52
CA PRO A 50 -6.82 4.59 -3.66
C PRO A 50 -5.39 4.10 -3.89
N LEU A 51 -4.92 3.23 -2.99
CA LEU A 51 -3.62 2.59 -3.11
C LEU A 51 -3.79 1.26 -3.85
N LEU A 52 -2.79 0.87 -4.63
CA LEU A 52 -2.66 -0.45 -5.25
C LEU A 52 -1.36 -1.08 -4.76
N ASP A 53 -1.48 -1.95 -3.76
CA ASP A 53 -0.35 -2.65 -3.15
C ASP A 53 -0.25 -4.08 -3.70
N ILE A 54 0.78 -4.30 -4.53
CA ILE A 54 0.98 -5.58 -5.22
C ILE A 54 1.18 -6.75 -4.25
N LEU A 55 1.63 -6.50 -3.03
CA LEU A 55 1.82 -7.53 -2.00
C LEU A 55 0.48 -7.94 -1.38
N VAL A 56 -0.41 -6.98 -1.14
CA VAL A 56 -1.77 -7.25 -0.64
C VAL A 56 -2.56 -8.01 -1.70
N ILE A 57 -2.43 -7.62 -2.97
CA ILE A 57 -3.06 -8.28 -4.10
C ILE A 57 -2.56 -9.72 -4.25
N ASP A 58 -1.24 -9.95 -4.29
CA ASP A 58 -0.63 -11.29 -4.38
C ASP A 58 -1.10 -12.20 -3.24
N ARG A 59 -1.04 -11.73 -1.98
CA ARG A 59 -1.48 -12.52 -0.81
C ARG A 59 -2.94 -12.91 -0.87
N HIS A 60 -3.78 -12.10 -1.51
CA HIS A 60 -5.20 -12.42 -1.66
C HIS A 60 -5.44 -13.46 -2.73
N PHE A 61 -4.95 -13.23 -3.94
CA PHE A 61 -5.24 -14.06 -5.10
C PHE A 61 -4.44 -15.36 -5.10
N ASP A 62 -3.24 -15.36 -4.53
CA ASP A 62 -2.41 -16.54 -4.37
C ASP A 62 -1.87 -16.64 -2.93
N LYS A 63 -2.78 -16.93 -2.00
CA LYS A 63 -2.48 -17.03 -0.57
C LYS A 63 -1.46 -18.12 -0.23
N TYR A 64 -1.51 -19.26 -0.94
CA TYR A 64 -0.80 -20.48 -0.54
C TYR A 64 0.41 -20.82 -1.44
N ARG A 65 0.77 -19.97 -2.42
CA ARG A 65 2.00 -20.22 -3.19
C ARG A 65 3.24 -20.33 -2.32
N LYS A 66 4.15 -21.16 -2.82
CA LYS A 66 5.49 -21.32 -2.30
C LYS A 66 6.36 -20.13 -2.74
N GLY A 67 7.48 -19.96 -2.06
CA GLY A 67 8.46 -18.91 -2.33
C GLY A 67 8.24 -17.65 -1.52
N GLY A 68 9.21 -16.73 -1.64
CA GLY A 68 9.16 -15.44 -0.98
C GLY A 68 8.15 -14.49 -1.61
N ARG A 69 7.98 -13.34 -0.96
CA ARG A 69 7.15 -12.22 -1.40
C ARG A 69 7.91 -10.90 -1.31
N LYS A 70 9.23 -10.92 -1.49
CA LYS A 70 10.01 -9.71 -1.80
C LYS A 70 9.72 -9.28 -3.24
N LEU A 71 10.05 -8.05 -3.62
CA LEU A 71 9.80 -7.54 -4.96
C LEU A 71 10.42 -8.45 -6.03
N VAL A 72 11.66 -8.91 -5.83
CA VAL A 72 12.34 -9.87 -6.70
C VAL A 72 11.59 -11.20 -6.85
N ASP A 73 10.96 -11.68 -5.78
CA ASP A 73 10.18 -12.92 -5.81
C ASP A 73 8.89 -12.71 -6.59
N LEU A 74 8.24 -11.56 -6.44
CA LEU A 74 7.04 -11.19 -7.19
C LEU A 74 7.35 -11.00 -8.67
N CYS A 75 8.45 -10.31 -9.00
CA CYS A 75 8.91 -10.15 -10.37
C CYS A 75 9.13 -11.51 -11.03
N SER A 76 9.86 -12.40 -10.36
CA SER A 76 10.09 -13.77 -10.82
C SER A 76 8.79 -14.56 -10.98
N HIS A 77 7.86 -14.42 -10.03
CA HIS A 77 6.57 -15.12 -10.03
C HIS A 77 5.66 -14.68 -11.19
N TYR A 78 5.65 -13.38 -11.50
CA TYR A 78 4.80 -12.79 -12.54
C TYR A 78 5.51 -12.61 -13.89
N GLY A 79 6.74 -13.13 -14.04
CA GLY A 79 7.49 -13.06 -15.30
C GLY A 79 7.91 -11.65 -15.71
N VAL A 80 8.22 -10.80 -14.72
CA VAL A 80 8.78 -9.46 -14.92
C VAL A 80 10.30 -9.56 -14.77
N THR A 81 11.02 -9.16 -15.82
CA THR A 81 12.48 -9.00 -15.76
C THR A 81 12.75 -7.60 -15.25
N ALA A 82 13.20 -7.50 -14.00
CA ALA A 82 13.67 -6.24 -13.43
C ALA A 82 15.20 -6.24 -13.54
N GLU A 83 15.74 -5.50 -14.50
CA GLU A 83 17.17 -5.55 -14.82
C GLU A 83 18.05 -5.04 -13.67
N LEU A 84 17.51 -4.23 -12.76
CA LEU A 84 18.22 -3.66 -11.60
C LEU A 84 17.25 -3.32 -10.45
N LEU A 85 16.65 -4.31 -9.80
CA LEU A 85 16.06 -4.08 -8.45
C LEU A 85 17.20 -3.64 -7.54
N HIS A 86 17.07 -2.50 -6.83
CA HIS A 86 17.99 -1.91 -5.83
C HIS A 86 18.04 -0.37 -5.90
N ASP A 87 17.43 0.27 -6.90
CA ASP A 87 17.14 1.71 -6.89
C ASP A 87 15.62 1.98 -6.86
N ALA A 88 15.23 3.16 -6.38
CA ALA A 88 13.83 3.49 -6.16
C ALA A 88 13.03 3.59 -7.47
N GLU A 89 13.65 4.03 -8.55
CA GLU A 89 12.98 4.20 -9.85
C GLU A 89 12.65 2.84 -10.48
N ASN A 90 13.61 1.91 -10.50
CA ASN A 90 13.43 0.57 -11.02
C ASN A 90 12.49 -0.25 -10.13
N ASP A 91 12.48 -0.02 -8.81
CA ASP A 91 11.55 -0.69 -7.90
C ASP A 91 10.10 -0.25 -8.15
N VAL A 92 9.87 1.03 -8.49
CA VAL A 92 8.56 1.54 -8.90
C VAL A 92 8.14 0.95 -10.25
N GLU A 93 9.02 0.96 -11.25
CA GLU A 93 8.73 0.37 -12.55
C GLU A 93 8.38 -1.12 -12.43
N ALA A 94 9.19 -1.88 -11.68
CA ALA A 94 8.94 -3.28 -11.42
C ALA A 94 7.59 -3.50 -10.72
N SER A 95 7.22 -2.64 -9.76
CA SER A 95 5.93 -2.73 -9.07
C SER A 95 4.75 -2.51 -10.01
N VAL A 96 4.85 -1.52 -10.92
CA VAL A 96 3.83 -1.25 -11.94
C VAL A 96 3.71 -2.41 -12.92
N LEU A 97 4.83 -2.96 -13.38
CA LEU A 97 4.84 -4.11 -14.28
C LEU A 97 4.23 -5.35 -13.60
N VAL A 98 4.54 -5.61 -12.33
CA VAL A 98 3.93 -6.69 -11.57
C VAL A 98 2.42 -6.49 -11.45
N LEU A 99 1.95 -5.29 -11.12
CA LEU A 99 0.52 -4.98 -11.06
C LEU A 99 -0.17 -5.25 -12.40
N PHE A 100 0.45 -4.85 -13.51
CA PHE A 100 -0.08 -5.13 -14.85
C PHE A 100 -0.23 -6.63 -15.11
N ARG A 101 0.77 -7.43 -14.73
CA ARG A 101 0.70 -8.90 -14.82
C ARG A 101 -0.37 -9.49 -13.92
N GLN A 102 -0.54 -8.98 -12.70
CA GLN A 102 -1.63 -9.37 -11.80
C GLN A 102 -3.01 -9.10 -12.43
N CYS A 103 -3.19 -7.94 -13.07
CA CYS A 103 -4.44 -7.60 -13.77
C CYS A 103 -4.72 -8.53 -14.95
N GLN A 104 -3.69 -8.92 -15.73
CA GLN A 104 -3.85 -9.89 -16.81
C GLN A 104 -4.21 -11.28 -16.29
N GLN A 105 -3.60 -11.71 -15.19
CA GLN A 105 -3.80 -13.04 -14.63
C GLN A 105 -5.13 -13.17 -13.89
N TYR A 106 -5.56 -12.10 -13.19
CA TYR A 106 -6.76 -12.10 -12.36
C TYR A 106 -7.81 -11.16 -12.94
N SER A 107 -8.68 -11.68 -13.82
CA SER A 107 -9.76 -10.90 -14.44
C SER A 107 -10.66 -10.17 -13.43
N LYS A 108 -10.86 -10.76 -12.24
CA LYS A 108 -11.60 -10.13 -11.13
C LYS A 108 -10.93 -8.88 -10.59
N LEU A 109 -9.59 -8.81 -10.61
CA LEU A 109 -8.84 -7.61 -10.21
C LEU A 109 -9.07 -6.49 -11.23
N ALA A 110 -8.95 -6.80 -12.52
CA ALA A 110 -9.11 -5.83 -13.60
C ALA A 110 -10.56 -5.31 -13.76
N ALA A 111 -11.55 -6.05 -13.27
CA ALA A 111 -12.96 -5.67 -13.36
C ALA A 111 -13.45 -4.74 -12.22
N MET A 112 -12.65 -4.55 -11.17
CA MET A 112 -13.03 -3.71 -10.03
C MET A 112 -12.73 -2.24 -10.29
N SER A 113 -13.60 -1.34 -9.82
CA SER A 113 -13.30 0.10 -9.78
C SER A 113 -12.18 0.40 -8.76
N MET A 114 -11.59 1.59 -8.85
CA MET A 114 -10.54 2.01 -7.89
C MET A 114 -11.04 2.03 -6.43
N ASP A 115 -12.27 2.46 -6.20
CA ASP A 115 -12.88 2.46 -4.87
C ASP A 115 -13.11 1.04 -4.35
N GLU A 116 -13.62 0.15 -5.22
CA GLU A 116 -13.80 -1.26 -4.89
C GLU A 116 -12.46 -1.94 -4.57
N LEU A 117 -11.41 -1.64 -5.35
CA LEU A 117 -10.06 -2.13 -5.12
C LEU A 117 -9.51 -1.65 -3.79
N ASN A 118 -9.70 -0.38 -3.45
CA ASN A 118 -9.23 0.19 -2.19
C ASN A 118 -9.90 -0.49 -0.99
N VAL A 119 -11.24 -0.57 -0.98
CA VAL A 119 -12.01 -1.25 0.08
C VAL A 119 -11.64 -2.73 0.16
N ALA A 120 -11.53 -3.40 -0.99
CA ALA A 120 -11.17 -4.82 -1.04
C ALA A 120 -9.77 -5.05 -0.43
N GLN A 121 -8.78 -4.22 -0.76
CA GLN A 121 -7.43 -4.37 -0.21
C GLN A 121 -7.40 -4.19 1.30
N GLN A 122 -8.10 -3.19 1.85
CA GLN A 122 -8.19 -2.99 3.31
C GLN A 122 -8.76 -4.22 4.02
N LEU A 123 -9.88 -4.76 3.52
CA LEU A 123 -10.52 -5.95 4.10
C LEU A 123 -9.62 -7.20 3.98
N ARG A 124 -8.96 -7.37 2.84
CA ARG A 124 -8.06 -8.51 2.57
C ARG A 124 -6.80 -8.45 3.42
N HIS A 125 -6.22 -7.27 3.58
CA HIS A 125 -5.07 -7.04 4.45
C HIS A 125 -5.43 -7.35 5.89
N ARG A 126 -6.55 -6.81 6.41
CA ARG A 126 -7.02 -7.11 7.77
C ARG A 126 -7.17 -8.62 8.00
N LYS A 127 -7.82 -9.32 7.08
CA LYS A 127 -7.98 -10.79 7.15
C LYS A 127 -6.64 -11.53 7.14
N TRP A 128 -5.68 -11.08 6.35
CA TRP A 128 -4.33 -11.63 6.36
C TRP A 128 -3.63 -11.36 7.70
N ALA A 129 -3.68 -10.12 8.20
CA ALA A 129 -3.04 -9.69 9.43
C ALA A 129 -3.57 -10.46 10.64
N GLU A 130 -4.88 -10.65 10.76
CA GLU A 130 -5.49 -11.47 11.81
C GLU A 130 -5.01 -12.92 11.76
N GLY A 131 -4.96 -13.52 10.56
CA GLY A 131 -4.47 -14.89 10.38
C GLY A 131 -2.98 -15.03 10.71
N PHE A 132 -2.18 -14.06 10.29
CA PHE A 132 -0.75 -14.02 10.56
C PHE A 132 -0.45 -13.77 12.04
N SER A 133 -1.22 -12.90 12.70
CA SER A 133 -1.13 -12.64 14.14
C SER A 133 -1.41 -13.92 14.96
N LYS A 134 -2.46 -14.68 14.61
CA LYS A 134 -2.71 -16.01 15.23
C LYS A 134 -1.53 -16.97 15.05
N TYR A 135 -0.94 -16.98 13.86
CA TYR A 135 0.26 -17.78 13.59
C TYR A 135 1.46 -17.32 14.44
N LEU A 136 1.73 -16.02 14.56
CA LEU A 136 2.82 -15.47 15.39
C LEU A 136 2.65 -15.85 16.86
N VAL A 137 1.43 -15.77 17.40
CA VAL A 137 1.10 -16.22 18.76
C VAL A 137 1.41 -17.72 18.91
N SER A 138 0.99 -18.55 17.95
CA SER A 138 1.31 -19.99 17.96
C SER A 138 2.81 -20.29 17.92
N LYS A 139 3.63 -19.34 17.48
CA LYS A 139 5.10 -19.42 17.42
C LYS A 139 5.79 -18.70 18.58
N GLY A 140 5.04 -18.18 19.56
CA GLY A 140 5.57 -17.48 20.73
C GLY A 140 6.15 -16.09 20.41
N LYS A 141 5.79 -15.48 19.27
CA LYS A 141 6.32 -14.18 18.82
C LYS A 141 5.44 -12.97 19.19
N GLY A 142 4.30 -13.19 19.84
CA GLY A 142 3.33 -12.15 20.19
C GLY A 142 2.33 -11.83 19.06
N LEU A 143 1.51 -10.79 19.28
CA LEU A 143 0.53 -10.28 18.32
C LEU A 143 1.18 -9.22 17.43
N LEU A 144 0.64 -9.03 16.23
CA LEU A 144 0.91 -7.83 15.44
C LEU A 144 0.45 -6.57 16.18
N ALA A 145 1.14 -5.45 15.95
CA ALA A 145 0.65 -4.15 16.39
C ALA A 145 -0.66 -3.79 15.67
N GLU A 146 -1.53 -3.01 16.31
CA GLU A 146 -2.80 -2.56 15.72
C GLU A 146 -2.56 -1.75 14.43
N SER A 147 -1.51 -0.93 14.41
CA SER A 147 -1.07 -0.17 13.23
C SER A 147 -0.53 -1.02 12.07
N ASP A 148 -0.31 -2.33 12.28
CA ASP A 148 0.01 -3.28 11.20
C ASP A 148 -1.24 -4.04 10.72
N VAL A 149 -2.30 -4.06 11.53
CA VAL A 149 -3.62 -4.59 11.17
C VAL A 149 -4.42 -3.54 10.38
N ASN A 150 -4.31 -2.27 10.79
CA ASN A 150 -4.95 -1.13 10.15
C ASN A 150 -4.09 -0.62 8.99
N TRP A 151 -4.36 -1.14 7.80
CA TRP A 151 -3.76 -0.69 6.53
C TRP A 151 -4.74 0.24 5.80
N PRO A 152 -4.25 1.27 5.08
CA PRO A 152 -2.84 1.54 4.79
C PRO A 152 -2.12 2.45 5.79
N LEU A 153 -2.86 3.27 6.52
CA LEU A 153 -2.40 4.06 7.65
C LEU A 153 -3.32 3.76 8.84
N ASP A 154 -2.81 3.93 10.05
CA ASP A 154 -3.56 3.58 11.26
C ASP A 154 -4.85 4.43 11.34
N ALA A 155 -6.00 3.78 11.51
CA ALA A 155 -7.31 4.44 11.47
C ALA A 155 -7.63 5.21 12.77
N THR A 156 -6.71 5.22 13.73
CA THR A 156 -6.86 5.83 15.06
C THR A 156 -6.77 7.36 15.04
N GLU A 157 -6.35 8.00 13.94
CA GLU A 157 -6.33 9.47 13.79
C GLU A 157 -7.21 9.97 12.63
N VAL A 158 -8.28 9.26 12.25
CA VAL A 158 -9.31 9.88 11.38
C VAL A 158 -10.25 10.69 12.26
N VAL A 159 -9.89 11.95 12.52
CA VAL A 159 -10.79 12.92 13.17
C VAL A 159 -12.07 12.99 12.35
N GLN A 160 -13.19 12.61 12.98
CA GLN A 160 -14.53 12.81 12.43
C GLN A 160 -14.72 14.30 12.14
N VAL A 161 -14.73 14.69 10.88
CA VAL A 161 -15.21 16.02 10.48
C VAL A 161 -16.72 16.00 10.65
N SER A 162 -17.20 16.55 11.78
CA SER A 162 -18.61 16.91 11.92
C SER A 162 -18.95 17.93 10.84
N MET A 163 -19.74 17.49 9.86
CA MET A 163 -20.43 18.38 8.93
C MET A 163 -21.47 19.16 9.75
N GLY A 164 -21.12 20.39 10.13
CA GLY A 164 -22.04 21.34 10.74
C GLY A 164 -23.03 21.86 9.70
N SER A 165 -24.32 21.77 10.04
CA SER A 165 -25.45 22.36 9.32
C SER A 165 -25.50 23.89 9.44
#